data_AF-A0A953P1H8-F1
#
_entry.id   AF-A0A953P1H8-F1
#
_cell.length_a   1.000
_cell.length_b   1.000
_cell.length_c   1.000
_cell.angle_alpha   90.00
_cell.angle_beta   90.00
_cell.angle_gamma   90.00
#
_symmetry.space_group_name_H-M   'P 1'
#
loop_
_entity.id
_entity.type
_entity.pdbx_description
1 polymer ?
#
loop_
_entity_poly.entity_id
_entity_poly.type
_entity_poly.pdbx_seq_one_letter_code
_entity_poly.pdbx_strand_id
1 'polypeptide(L)'
;MRVHYSADPERGPEWAKTERRKYSSQGAWDREQEIIHEAGGGERLFSEALDRWEDRILIDPYTSGFQPSPHWRIIGGFDHGKANPTAALVAAVDFDGVIYILGEYYQPGLGPKQHAPVLREMNGFMRAEVFADPSIFYKTQAQADGRFKAISELYGEEGIAHLQPAPENNELLGMERILSHWTDLEHREPTLKIVCPRGRRDLQRPVHGLHNDGCPNLLWELRRTRREELSATQLVNRNPTERIVDKDNHLRDALKYLVLALPEPLEKPATMKAMEAMRGIPEEDVTSRMIRYQQAMERAKDEDQPIALGRRGQFRDRGRR
;
A
#
# COMPACT_ATOMS: atom_id res chain seq x y z
N MET A 1 -27.77 -21.72 -12.37
CA MET A 1 -26.67 -22.43 -11.70
C MET A 1 -25.57 -22.63 -12.73
N ARG A 2 -24.38 -22.02 -12.57
CA ARG A 2 -23.24 -22.30 -13.47
C ARG A 2 -22.55 -23.55 -12.93
N VAL A 3 -22.33 -24.53 -13.79
CA VAL A 3 -21.77 -25.84 -13.42
C VAL A 3 -20.49 -26.04 -14.20
N HIS A 4 -19.45 -26.54 -13.53
CA HIS A 4 -18.15 -26.79 -14.12
C HIS A 4 -18.28 -27.74 -15.31
N TYR A 5 -17.49 -27.59 -16.38
CA TYR A 5 -17.66 -28.40 -17.59
C TYR A 5 -17.52 -29.90 -17.34
N SER A 6 -16.73 -30.30 -16.33
CA SER A 6 -16.59 -31.71 -15.93
C SER A 6 -17.86 -32.35 -15.38
N ALA A 7 -18.90 -31.56 -15.10
CA ALA A 7 -20.21 -32.10 -14.72
C ALA A 7 -21.06 -32.55 -15.93
N ASP A 8 -20.63 -32.22 -17.15
CA ASP A 8 -21.24 -32.69 -18.38
C ASP A 8 -20.47 -33.94 -18.86
N PRO A 9 -21.10 -35.14 -18.88
CA PRO A 9 -20.44 -36.39 -19.26
C PRO A 9 -19.96 -36.41 -20.72
N GLU A 10 -20.45 -35.49 -21.57
CA GLU A 10 -19.99 -35.35 -22.96
C GLU A 10 -18.76 -34.42 -23.09
N ARG A 11 -18.36 -33.72 -22.02
CA ARG A 11 -17.25 -32.74 -22.02
C ARG A 11 -16.03 -33.25 -21.26
N GLY A 12 -15.30 -34.15 -21.91
CA GLY A 12 -14.05 -34.71 -21.39
C GLY A 12 -12.80 -33.83 -21.61
N PRO A 13 -11.60 -34.32 -21.20
CA PRO A 13 -10.33 -33.60 -21.35
C PRO A 13 -9.99 -33.18 -22.79
N GLU A 14 -10.39 -33.99 -23.79
CA GLU A 14 -10.16 -33.68 -25.20
C GLU A 14 -11.08 -32.55 -25.71
N TRP A 15 -12.31 -32.47 -25.18
CA TRP A 15 -13.18 -31.32 -25.40
C TRP A 15 -12.56 -30.08 -24.77
N ALA A 16 -12.10 -30.15 -23.52
CA ALA A 16 -11.49 -29.01 -22.82
C ALA A 16 -10.27 -28.46 -23.58
N LYS A 17 -9.39 -29.32 -24.09
CA LYS A 17 -8.25 -28.91 -24.93
C LYS A 17 -8.68 -28.20 -26.22
N THR A 18 -9.76 -28.64 -26.83
CA THR A 18 -10.30 -28.07 -28.07
C THR A 18 -10.98 -26.73 -27.79
N GLU A 19 -11.81 -26.68 -26.76
CA GLU A 19 -12.57 -25.51 -26.37
C GLU A 19 -11.67 -24.41 -25.81
N ARG A 20 -10.62 -24.75 -25.04
CA ARG A 20 -9.62 -23.82 -24.50
C ARG A 20 -9.01 -22.91 -25.56
N ARG A 21 -8.87 -23.40 -26.80
CA ARG A 21 -8.35 -22.63 -27.95
C ARG A 21 -9.28 -21.51 -28.40
N LYS A 22 -10.56 -21.56 -28.05
CA LYS A 22 -11.55 -20.50 -28.34
C LYS A 22 -11.50 -19.36 -27.33
N TYR A 23 -10.77 -19.54 -26.22
CA TYR A 23 -10.64 -18.53 -25.16
C TYR A 23 -9.38 -17.68 -25.39
N SER A 24 -9.56 -16.36 -25.33
CA SER A 24 -8.50 -15.37 -25.57
C SER A 24 -7.42 -15.34 -24.47
N SER A 25 -7.71 -15.86 -23.28
CA SER A 25 -6.75 -15.93 -22.17
C SER A 25 -7.06 -17.10 -21.22
N GLN A 26 -6.07 -17.45 -20.38
CA GLN A 26 -6.27 -18.45 -19.33
C GLN A 26 -7.28 -17.96 -18.29
N GLY A 27 -7.23 -16.67 -17.91
CA GLY A 27 -8.20 -16.09 -16.97
C GLY A 27 -9.66 -16.12 -17.46
N ALA A 28 -9.91 -15.97 -18.76
CA ALA A 28 -11.25 -16.11 -19.32
C ALA A 28 -11.75 -17.56 -19.28
N TRP A 29 -10.86 -18.53 -19.55
CA TRP A 29 -11.15 -19.95 -19.41
C TRP A 29 -11.46 -20.31 -17.95
N ASP A 30 -10.59 -19.88 -17.04
CA ASP A 30 -10.69 -20.19 -15.62
C ASP A 30 -11.97 -19.61 -14.99
N ARG A 31 -12.40 -18.42 -15.43
CA ARG A 31 -13.66 -17.80 -14.95
C ARG A 31 -14.91 -18.52 -15.44
N GLU A 32 -14.91 -18.97 -16.69
CA GLU A 32 -16.11 -19.52 -17.33
C GLU A 32 -16.23 -21.04 -17.18
N GLN A 33 -15.12 -21.76 -17.31
CA GLN A 33 -15.08 -23.21 -17.37
C GLN A 33 -14.59 -23.80 -16.04
N GLU A 34 -13.55 -23.22 -15.42
CA GLU A 34 -13.05 -23.66 -14.09
C GLU A 34 -13.83 -23.04 -12.90
N ILE A 35 -14.71 -22.06 -13.17
CA ILE A 35 -15.49 -21.32 -12.15
C ILE A 35 -14.57 -20.73 -11.05
N ILE A 36 -13.36 -20.33 -11.43
CA ILE A 36 -12.48 -19.57 -10.57
C ILE A 36 -12.93 -18.11 -10.68
N HIS A 37 -13.76 -17.70 -9.73
CA HIS A 37 -14.33 -16.34 -9.70
C HIS A 37 -13.27 -15.22 -9.66
N GLU A 38 -12.03 -15.55 -9.31
CA GLU A 38 -10.89 -14.64 -9.26
C GLU A 38 -10.05 -14.61 -10.55
N ALA A 39 -10.31 -15.49 -11.51
CA ALA A 39 -9.48 -15.59 -12.69
C ALA A 39 -9.82 -14.52 -13.75
N GLY A 40 -8.77 -13.87 -14.26
CA GLY A 40 -8.84 -12.65 -15.08
C GLY A 40 -9.03 -11.37 -14.26
N GLY A 41 -8.41 -11.30 -13.08
CA GLY A 41 -8.19 -10.02 -12.41
C GLY A 41 -6.96 -9.36 -13.02
N GLY A 42 -7.06 -8.08 -13.35
CA GLY A 42 -5.95 -7.28 -13.85
C GLY A 42 -4.72 -7.41 -12.99
N GLU A 43 -3.57 -7.03 -13.54
CA GLU A 43 -2.28 -7.06 -12.85
C GLU A 43 -2.43 -6.57 -11.40
N ARG A 44 -2.14 -7.47 -10.46
CA ARG A 44 -2.19 -7.18 -9.02
C ARG A 44 -1.01 -6.29 -8.69
N LEU A 45 -1.30 -5.13 -8.12
CA LEU A 45 -0.29 -4.09 -7.97
C LEU A 45 0.72 -4.40 -6.85
N PHE A 46 0.23 -4.80 -5.67
CA PHE A 46 1.08 -5.00 -4.49
C PHE A 46 1.33 -6.46 -4.15
N SER A 47 0.54 -7.40 -4.71
CA SER A 47 0.60 -8.82 -4.35
C SER A 47 2.00 -9.39 -4.57
N GLU A 48 2.63 -9.09 -5.72
CA GLU A 48 3.97 -9.62 -6.01
C GLU A 48 5.01 -9.18 -4.96
N ALA A 49 5.04 -7.90 -4.59
CA ALA A 49 5.95 -7.39 -3.57
C ALA A 49 5.67 -8.02 -2.20
N LEU A 50 4.39 -8.09 -1.81
CA LEU A 50 3.97 -8.65 -0.53
C LEU A 50 4.24 -10.16 -0.41
N ASP A 51 4.04 -10.90 -1.49
CA ASP A 51 4.24 -12.36 -1.51
C ASP A 51 5.73 -12.71 -1.56
N ARG A 52 6.53 -11.94 -2.31
CA ARG A 52 7.98 -12.16 -2.44
C ARG A 52 8.76 -11.69 -1.22
N TRP A 53 8.36 -10.59 -0.61
CA TRP A 53 9.11 -9.92 0.46
C TRP A 53 8.34 -9.87 1.78
N GLU A 54 7.43 -10.82 2.00
CA GLU A 54 6.54 -10.87 3.16
C GLU A 54 7.31 -10.70 4.49
N ASP A 55 8.38 -11.47 4.69
CA ASP A 55 9.16 -11.47 5.92
C ASP A 55 9.92 -10.15 6.19
N ARG A 56 9.97 -9.24 5.21
CA ARG A 56 10.63 -7.93 5.35
C ARG A 56 9.63 -6.79 5.44
N ILE A 57 8.51 -6.88 4.73
CA ILE A 57 7.45 -5.87 4.74
C ILE A 57 6.54 -6.07 5.96
N LEU A 58 6.25 -7.31 6.35
CA LEU A 58 5.32 -7.62 7.44
C LEU A 58 6.04 -7.95 8.74
N ILE A 59 5.63 -7.29 9.81
CA ILE A 59 6.13 -7.53 11.17
C ILE A 59 5.07 -8.32 11.93
N ASP A 60 5.43 -9.50 12.44
CA ASP A 60 4.63 -10.18 13.46
C ASP A 60 5.08 -9.66 14.84
N PRO A 61 4.25 -8.87 15.55
CA PRO A 61 4.67 -8.26 16.80
C PRO A 61 4.87 -9.29 17.92
N TYR A 62 4.20 -10.45 17.84
CA TYR A 62 4.27 -11.48 18.88
C TYR A 62 5.56 -12.30 18.80
N THR A 63 6.01 -12.61 17.58
CA THR A 63 7.25 -13.38 17.39
C THR A 63 8.49 -12.50 17.37
N SER A 64 8.41 -11.27 16.85
CA SER A 64 9.54 -10.33 16.83
C SER A 64 9.74 -9.57 18.14
N GLY A 65 8.71 -9.50 18.99
CA GLY A 65 8.70 -8.62 20.17
C GLY A 65 8.68 -7.13 19.80
N PHE A 66 8.36 -6.78 18.55
CA PHE A 66 8.36 -5.41 18.07
C PHE A 66 7.45 -4.52 18.92
N GLN A 67 7.98 -3.39 19.36
CA GLN A 67 7.26 -2.33 20.05
C GLN A 67 7.71 -0.99 19.49
N PRO A 68 6.80 -0.11 19.05
CA PRO A 68 7.17 1.21 18.56
C PRO A 68 7.74 2.05 19.71
N SER A 69 8.79 2.82 19.44
CA SER A 69 9.34 3.75 20.43
C SER A 69 8.32 4.85 20.75
N PRO A 70 8.17 5.25 22.03
CA PRO A 70 7.29 6.35 22.42
C PRO A 70 7.77 7.72 21.88
N HIS A 71 9.01 7.81 21.38
CA HIS A 71 9.59 9.04 20.82
C HIS A 71 9.42 9.17 19.31
N TRP A 72 8.90 8.14 18.64
CA TRP A 72 8.64 8.20 17.21
C TRP A 72 7.46 9.11 16.91
N ARG A 73 7.51 9.79 15.76
CA ARG A 73 6.42 10.63 15.30
C ARG A 73 5.23 9.75 14.97
N ILE A 74 4.04 10.13 15.40
CA ILE A 74 2.81 9.38 15.13
C ILE A 74 1.99 10.14 14.10
N ILE A 75 1.58 9.43 13.06
CA ILE A 75 0.80 9.96 11.95
C ILE A 75 -0.37 9.01 11.66
N GLY A 76 -1.36 9.47 10.92
CA GLY A 76 -2.50 8.65 10.56
C GLY A 76 -3.06 8.97 9.19
N GLY A 77 -3.80 8.00 8.67
CA GLY A 77 -4.59 8.12 7.45
C GLY A 77 -6.06 7.92 7.79
N PHE A 78 -6.95 8.63 7.11
CA PHE A 78 -8.39 8.55 7.37
C PHE A 78 -9.21 8.67 6.09
N ASP A 79 -10.09 7.70 5.86
CA ASP A 79 -11.05 7.68 4.75
C ASP A 79 -12.48 7.60 5.31
N HIS A 80 -13.35 8.53 4.91
CA HIS A 80 -14.72 8.56 5.39
C HIS A 80 -15.66 7.86 4.42
N GLY A 81 -16.30 6.79 4.90
CA GLY A 81 -17.40 6.13 4.21
C GLY A 81 -18.73 6.29 4.96
N LYS A 82 -19.81 6.49 4.21
CA LYS A 82 -21.19 6.49 4.74
C LYS A 82 -21.83 5.11 4.62
N ALA A 83 -22.07 4.66 3.39
CA ALA A 83 -22.50 3.29 3.10
C ALA A 83 -21.29 2.35 3.04
N ASN A 84 -20.20 2.84 2.43
CA ASN A 84 -18.90 2.20 2.47
C ASN A 84 -18.26 2.33 3.88
N PRO A 85 -17.29 1.49 4.22
CA PRO A 85 -16.49 1.60 5.43
C PRO A 85 -15.88 2.99 5.63
N THR A 86 -15.98 3.53 6.85
CA THR A 86 -15.00 4.51 7.34
C THR A 86 -13.78 3.73 7.80
N ALA A 87 -12.60 4.17 7.35
CA ALA A 87 -11.33 3.51 7.59
C ALA A 87 -10.32 4.49 8.20
N ALA A 88 -9.50 4.00 9.14
CA ALA A 88 -8.40 4.77 9.70
C ALA A 88 -7.16 3.91 9.89
N LEU A 89 -5.99 4.52 9.76
CA LEU A 89 -4.70 3.93 10.04
C LEU A 89 -3.94 4.80 11.04
N VAL A 90 -3.18 4.16 11.92
CA VAL A 90 -2.14 4.82 12.72
C VAL A 90 -0.79 4.22 12.36
N ALA A 91 0.19 5.10 12.14
CA ALA A 91 1.57 4.72 11.90
C ALA A 91 2.52 5.47 12.84
N ALA A 92 3.68 4.86 13.06
CA ALA A 92 4.84 5.54 13.64
C ALA A 92 5.92 5.71 12.58
N VAL A 93 6.64 6.83 12.64
CA VAL A 93 7.80 7.12 11.79
C VAL A 93 9.03 7.23 12.69
N ASP A 94 10.01 6.38 12.44
CA ASP A 94 11.28 6.43 13.18
C ASP A 94 12.19 7.59 12.72
N PHE A 95 13.34 7.73 13.36
CA PHE A 95 14.29 8.80 13.05
C PHE A 95 14.96 8.64 11.68
N ASP A 96 14.90 7.44 11.09
CA ASP A 96 15.42 7.14 9.76
C ASP A 96 14.34 7.30 8.67
N GLY A 97 13.13 7.70 9.05
CA GLY A 97 12.01 7.90 8.13
C GLY A 97 11.27 6.61 7.75
N VAL A 98 11.52 5.49 8.43
CA VAL A 98 10.78 4.23 8.20
C VAL A 98 9.40 4.34 8.81
N ILE A 99 8.38 4.02 8.02
CA ILE A 99 6.98 4.06 8.41
C ILE A 99 6.55 2.68 8.87
N TYR A 100 5.95 2.59 10.05
CA TYR A 100 5.39 1.36 10.62
C TYR A 100 3.89 1.54 10.80
N ILE A 101 3.06 0.87 9.99
CA ILE A 101 1.61 0.88 10.18
C ILE A 101 1.27 -0.05 11.35
N LEU A 102 0.71 0.52 12.43
CA LEU A 102 0.60 -0.14 13.74
C LEU A 102 -0.77 -0.76 13.99
N GLY A 103 -1.82 -0.09 13.55
CA GLY A 103 -3.19 -0.51 13.77
C GLY A 103 -4.15 0.16 12.80
N GLU A 104 -5.36 -0.40 12.73
CA GLU A 104 -6.40 0.02 11.81
C GLU A 104 -7.78 0.07 12.46
N TYR A 105 -8.66 0.88 11.89
CA TYR A 105 -10.08 0.88 12.16
C TYR A 105 -10.82 0.70 10.83
N TYR A 106 -11.84 -0.17 10.79
CA TYR A 106 -12.60 -0.45 9.58
C TYR A 106 -14.07 -0.73 9.89
N GLN A 107 -14.98 0.19 9.54
CA GLN A 107 -16.38 0.02 9.92
C GLN A 107 -17.35 0.73 8.97
N PRO A 108 -18.27 -0.01 8.32
CA PRO A 108 -19.34 0.59 7.52
C PRO A 108 -20.55 1.02 8.37
N GLY A 109 -21.34 1.94 7.80
CA GLY A 109 -22.72 2.20 8.20
C GLY A 109 -22.92 3.01 9.48
N LEU A 110 -21.88 3.67 9.99
CA LEU A 110 -21.97 4.53 11.17
C LEU A 110 -21.77 6.01 10.80
N GLY A 111 -22.27 6.90 11.64
CA GLY A 111 -22.00 8.34 11.55
C GLY A 111 -20.81 8.79 12.41
N PRO A 112 -20.32 10.03 12.24
CA PRO A 112 -19.20 10.58 13.01
C PRO A 112 -19.33 10.40 14.53
N LYS A 113 -20.53 10.66 15.09
CA LYS A 113 -20.84 10.48 16.52
C LYS A 113 -20.64 9.05 17.02
N GLN A 114 -20.88 8.07 16.17
CA GLN A 114 -20.73 6.65 16.51
C GLN A 114 -19.30 6.15 16.28
N HIS A 115 -18.61 6.71 15.29
CA HIS A 115 -17.20 6.43 15.03
C HIS A 115 -16.28 7.00 16.12
N ALA A 116 -16.58 8.21 16.60
CA ALA A 116 -15.65 8.95 17.44
C ALA A 116 -15.24 8.23 18.74
N PRO A 117 -16.13 7.58 19.52
CA PRO A 117 -15.73 6.83 20.70
C PRO A 117 -14.69 5.75 20.40
N VAL A 118 -14.87 4.99 19.31
CA VAL A 118 -13.97 3.88 18.95
C VAL A 118 -12.64 4.40 18.39
N LEU A 119 -12.67 5.46 17.58
CA LEU A 119 -11.45 6.10 17.09
C LEU A 119 -10.59 6.67 18.23
N ARG A 120 -11.19 7.13 19.33
CA ARG A 120 -10.42 7.55 20.52
C ARG A 120 -9.72 6.40 21.24
N GLU A 121 -10.23 5.17 21.10
CA GLU A 121 -9.63 3.95 21.65
C GLU A 121 -8.51 3.39 20.74
N MET A 122 -8.38 3.92 19.52
CA MET A 122 -7.31 3.53 18.62
C MET A 122 -5.96 4.07 19.10
N ASN A 123 -5.03 3.15 19.35
CA ASN A 123 -3.72 3.45 19.94
C ASN A 123 -2.96 4.46 19.08
N GLY A 124 -2.76 5.65 19.64
CA GLY A 124 -2.01 6.73 19.01
C GLY A 124 -2.81 7.63 18.07
N PHE A 125 -4.07 7.33 17.77
CA PHE A 125 -4.88 8.12 16.84
C PHE A 125 -5.06 9.58 17.30
N MET A 126 -5.44 9.79 18.57
CA MET A 126 -5.68 11.13 19.10
C MET A 126 -4.44 12.04 19.21
N ARG A 127 -3.24 11.48 19.10
CA ARG A 127 -1.96 12.22 19.07
C ARG A 127 -1.34 12.27 17.67
N ALA A 128 -1.98 11.65 16.69
CA ALA A 128 -1.47 11.56 15.34
C ALA A 128 -1.76 12.84 14.57
N GLU A 129 -0.88 13.18 13.64
CA GLU A 129 -1.23 14.04 12.51
C GLU A 129 -1.98 13.20 11.48
N VAL A 130 -3.30 13.41 11.33
CA VAL A 130 -4.17 12.52 10.55
C VAL A 130 -4.58 13.16 9.23
N PHE A 131 -4.11 12.57 8.12
CA PHE A 131 -4.39 13.02 6.77
C PHE A 131 -5.62 12.30 6.19
N ALA A 132 -6.54 13.08 5.61
CA ALA A 132 -7.78 12.56 5.06
C ALA A 132 -8.07 13.11 3.66
N ASP A 133 -9.01 12.49 2.95
CA ASP A 133 -9.48 12.98 1.66
C ASP A 133 -9.87 14.47 1.76
N PRO A 134 -9.29 15.37 0.95
CA PRO A 134 -9.68 16.77 0.90
C PRO A 134 -11.19 17.00 0.75
N SER A 135 -11.92 16.07 0.13
CA SER A 135 -13.36 16.18 -0.08
C SER A 135 -14.18 16.32 1.22
N ILE A 136 -13.71 15.72 2.34
CA ILE A 136 -14.43 15.73 3.61
C ILE A 136 -14.41 17.10 4.30
N PHE A 137 -13.57 18.03 3.82
CA PHE A 137 -13.42 19.39 4.33
C PHE A 137 -14.32 20.40 3.61
N TYR A 138 -15.01 19.99 2.54
CA TYR A 138 -15.98 20.84 1.85
C TYR A 138 -17.36 20.75 2.51
N LYS A 139 -18.06 21.89 2.59
CA LYS A 139 -19.40 22.00 3.20
C LYS A 139 -20.47 21.39 2.30
N THR A 140 -20.62 20.08 2.38
CA THR A 140 -21.52 19.29 1.54
C THR A 140 -22.69 18.67 2.31
N GLN A 141 -22.64 18.63 3.65
CA GLN A 141 -23.65 17.95 4.46
C GLN A 141 -24.75 18.92 4.91
N ALA A 142 -25.92 18.80 4.30
CA ALA A 142 -27.11 19.54 4.71
C ALA A 142 -27.51 19.20 6.16
N GLN A 143 -27.76 20.23 6.95
CA GLN A 143 -28.22 20.15 8.34
C GLN A 143 -29.71 20.48 8.43
N ALA A 144 -30.35 20.10 9.54
CA ALA A 144 -31.77 20.34 9.78
C ALA A 144 -32.14 21.85 9.83
N ASP A 145 -31.16 22.71 10.13
CA ASP A 145 -31.32 24.16 10.17
C ASP A 145 -31.04 24.85 8.81
N GLY A 146 -30.89 24.08 7.74
CA GLY A 146 -30.63 24.56 6.39
C GLY A 146 -29.17 24.97 6.12
N ARG A 147 -28.27 24.86 7.11
CA ARG A 147 -26.83 25.10 6.91
C ARG A 147 -26.15 23.86 6.36
N PHE A 148 -24.96 24.04 5.80
CA PHE A 148 -24.10 22.95 5.36
C PHE A 148 -22.86 22.88 6.24
N LYS A 149 -22.49 21.67 6.63
CA LYS A 149 -21.25 21.37 7.35
C LYS A 149 -20.33 20.49 6.53
N ALA A 150 -19.04 20.61 6.78
CA ALA A 150 -18.07 19.63 6.32
C ALA A 150 -18.18 18.35 7.16
N ILE A 151 -17.82 17.20 6.60
CA ILE A 151 -17.75 15.96 7.38
C ILE A 151 -16.69 16.09 8.48
N SER A 152 -15.56 16.74 8.20
CA SER A 152 -14.52 17.01 9.20
C SER A 152 -15.02 17.87 10.36
N GLU A 153 -15.91 18.85 10.10
CA GLU A 153 -16.55 19.65 11.16
C GLU A 153 -17.42 18.77 12.06
N LEU A 154 -18.16 17.80 11.50
CA LEU A 154 -18.95 16.84 12.29
C LEU A 154 -18.06 15.95 13.17
N TYR A 155 -16.89 15.52 12.67
CA TYR A 155 -15.92 14.81 13.48
C TYR A 155 -15.30 15.70 14.57
N GLY A 156 -15.03 16.97 14.26
CA GLY A 156 -14.51 17.96 15.21
C GLY A 156 -15.48 18.22 16.37
N GLU A 157 -16.78 18.30 16.11
CA GLU A 157 -17.84 18.41 17.13
C GLU A 157 -17.89 17.20 18.05
N GLU A 158 -17.54 16.03 17.51
CA GLU A 158 -17.38 14.78 18.24
C GLU A 158 -15.94 14.61 18.77
N GLY A 159 -15.16 15.69 18.90
CA GLY A 159 -13.85 15.69 19.55
C GLY A 159 -12.69 15.13 18.71
N ILE A 160 -12.87 14.92 17.40
CA ILE A 160 -11.82 14.53 16.45
C ILE A 160 -11.51 15.74 15.55
N ALA A 161 -10.85 16.74 16.11
CA ALA A 161 -10.56 18.02 15.45
C ALA A 161 -9.18 18.08 14.76
N HIS A 162 -8.40 17.00 14.82
CA HIS A 162 -7.01 16.95 14.31
C HIS A 162 -6.91 16.35 12.90
N LEU A 163 -8.04 16.17 12.20
CA LEU A 163 -8.05 15.77 10.79
C LEU A 163 -7.57 16.95 9.93
N GLN A 164 -6.71 16.67 8.97
CA GLN A 164 -6.22 17.65 8.00
C GLN A 164 -6.30 17.09 6.58
N PRO A 165 -6.50 17.95 5.55
CA PRO A 165 -6.56 17.49 4.17
C PRO A 165 -5.19 16.94 3.76
N ALA A 166 -5.19 15.81 3.06
CA ALA A 166 -4.01 15.32 2.37
C ALA A 166 -3.54 16.37 1.34
N PRO A 167 -2.23 16.63 1.19
CA PRO A 167 -1.73 17.64 0.25
C PRO A 167 -1.94 17.25 -1.21
N GLU A 168 -2.05 15.95 -1.48
CA GLU A 168 -2.27 15.35 -2.79
C GLU A 168 -3.16 14.11 -2.62
N ASN A 169 -4.02 13.84 -3.60
CA ASN A 169 -4.94 12.70 -3.59
C ASN A 169 -4.95 11.88 -4.89
N ASN A 170 -4.03 12.17 -5.82
CA ASN A 170 -3.88 11.43 -7.06
C ASN A 170 -3.66 9.93 -6.82
N GLU A 171 -4.56 9.12 -7.39
CA GLU A 171 -4.58 7.67 -7.21
C GLU A 171 -3.29 7.00 -7.68
N LEU A 172 -2.85 7.31 -8.91
CA LEU A 172 -1.69 6.68 -9.52
C LEU A 172 -0.41 7.03 -8.77
N LEU A 173 -0.23 8.32 -8.46
CA LEU A 173 0.92 8.79 -7.68
C LEU A 173 0.95 8.14 -6.29
N GLY A 174 -0.22 8.01 -5.65
CA GLY A 174 -0.36 7.33 -4.37
C GLY A 174 0.10 5.87 -4.42
N MET A 175 -0.33 5.16 -5.46
CA MET A 175 0.03 3.77 -5.68
C MET A 175 1.53 3.59 -5.96
N GLU A 176 2.09 4.41 -6.84
CA GLU A 176 3.53 4.45 -7.14
C GLU A 176 4.35 4.78 -5.90
N ARG A 177 3.84 5.69 -5.06
CA ARG A 177 4.46 6.05 -3.80
C ARG A 177 4.50 4.89 -2.81
N ILE A 178 3.39 4.15 -2.65
CA ILE A 178 3.39 2.96 -1.80
C ILE A 178 4.40 1.93 -2.32
N LEU A 179 4.41 1.68 -3.64
CA LEU A 179 5.36 0.75 -4.27
C LEU A 179 6.81 1.19 -4.08
N SER A 180 7.11 2.48 -4.14
CA SER A 180 8.48 2.98 -3.99
C SER A 180 9.08 2.67 -2.62
N HIS A 181 8.27 2.43 -1.59
CA HIS A 181 8.77 1.94 -0.31
C HIS A 181 9.24 0.47 -0.34
N TRP A 182 8.85 -0.29 -1.37
CA TRP A 182 9.12 -1.71 -1.57
C TRP A 182 9.88 -2.03 -2.87
N THR A 183 10.40 -1.02 -3.56
CA THR A 183 11.26 -1.19 -4.73
C THR A 183 12.69 -1.56 -4.32
N ASP A 184 13.37 -2.39 -5.11
CA ASP A 184 14.80 -2.72 -4.92
C ASP A 184 15.13 -3.34 -3.55
N LEU A 185 14.21 -4.14 -3.01
CA LEU A 185 14.44 -4.77 -1.72
C LEU A 185 15.64 -5.74 -1.75
N GLU A 186 16.09 -6.22 -2.90
CA GLU A 186 17.34 -7.02 -2.97
C GLU A 186 18.56 -6.29 -2.37
N HIS A 187 18.58 -4.95 -2.46
CA HIS A 187 19.72 -4.13 -2.04
C HIS A 187 19.44 -3.20 -0.85
N ARG A 188 18.18 -3.02 -0.43
CA ARG A 188 17.82 -2.18 0.72
C ARG A 188 16.68 -2.70 1.58
N GLU A 189 16.55 -2.17 2.79
CA GLU A 189 15.39 -2.40 3.66
C GLU A 189 14.15 -1.63 3.16
N PRO A 190 12.93 -2.19 3.36
CA PRO A 190 11.71 -1.46 3.06
C PRO A 190 11.54 -0.29 4.04
N THR A 191 11.10 0.84 3.51
CA THR A 191 10.85 2.07 4.28
C THR A 191 9.38 2.22 4.70
N LEU A 192 8.55 1.24 4.35
CA LEU A 192 7.19 1.05 4.83
C LEU A 192 7.02 -0.39 5.29
N LYS A 193 6.68 -0.58 6.56
CA LYS A 193 6.44 -1.88 7.19
C LYS A 193 5.03 -1.91 7.77
N ILE A 194 4.40 -3.08 7.74
CA ILE A 194 3.04 -3.28 8.24
C ILE A 194 3.09 -4.26 9.40
N VAL A 195 2.65 -3.82 10.58
CA VAL A 195 2.48 -4.71 11.72
C VAL A 195 1.22 -5.53 11.51
N CYS A 196 1.38 -6.85 11.44
CA CYS A 196 0.25 -7.79 11.32
C CYS A 196 0.66 -9.18 11.84
N PRO A 197 0.00 -9.68 12.90
CA PRO A 197 0.21 -11.03 13.43
C PRO A 197 0.02 -12.10 12.35
N ARG A 198 0.90 -13.10 12.29
CA ARG A 198 0.87 -14.13 11.23
C ARG A 198 -0.50 -14.81 11.11
N GLY A 199 -1.15 -15.10 12.24
CA GLY A 199 -2.49 -15.71 12.27
C GLY A 199 -3.63 -14.84 11.74
N ARG A 200 -3.40 -13.57 11.38
CA ARG A 200 -4.40 -12.64 10.84
C ARG A 200 -4.08 -12.14 9.43
N ARG A 201 -3.02 -12.65 8.77
CA ARG A 201 -2.57 -12.16 7.46
C ARG A 201 -3.46 -12.63 6.29
N ASP A 202 -4.11 -13.77 6.44
CA ASP A 202 -4.87 -14.43 5.37
C ASP A 202 -6.39 -14.27 5.56
N LEU A 203 -6.87 -13.04 5.45
CA LEU A 203 -8.30 -12.77 5.48
C LEU A 203 -8.97 -13.12 4.14
N GLN A 204 -10.17 -13.71 4.24
CA GLN A 204 -11.08 -13.89 3.10
C GLN A 204 -12.00 -12.68 2.90
N ARG A 205 -12.36 -12.01 4.01
CA ARG A 205 -13.23 -10.84 4.07
C ARG A 205 -12.73 -9.89 5.17
N PRO A 206 -13.03 -8.59 5.09
CA PRO A 206 -12.60 -7.67 6.13
C PRO A 206 -13.28 -7.99 7.46
N VAL A 207 -12.57 -7.71 8.55
CA VAL A 207 -13.04 -7.82 9.93
C VAL A 207 -13.34 -6.43 10.44
N HIS A 208 -14.61 -6.15 10.68
CA HIS A 208 -15.04 -4.82 11.12
C HIS A 208 -14.62 -4.51 12.57
N GLY A 209 -14.42 -3.24 12.85
CA GLY A 209 -14.09 -2.71 14.18
C GLY A 209 -12.66 -2.18 14.27
N LEU A 210 -12.16 -2.13 15.50
CA LEU A 210 -10.85 -1.62 15.86
C LEU A 210 -9.84 -2.76 16.02
N HIS A 211 -8.67 -2.61 15.38
CA HIS A 211 -7.54 -3.55 15.46
C HIS A 211 -6.29 -2.78 15.89
N ASN A 212 -5.99 -2.80 17.19
CA ASN A 212 -4.83 -2.12 17.77
C ASN A 212 -3.52 -2.92 17.67
N ASP A 213 -3.61 -4.21 17.36
CA ASP A 213 -2.49 -5.16 17.34
C ASP A 213 -2.07 -5.59 15.93
N GLY A 214 -2.47 -4.82 14.90
CA GLY A 214 -2.02 -4.99 13.53
C GLY A 214 -3.05 -4.59 12.49
N CYS A 215 -2.70 -4.77 11.22
CA CYS A 215 -3.46 -4.24 10.09
C CYS A 215 -3.91 -5.34 9.09
N PRO A 216 -4.79 -6.27 9.51
CA PRO A 216 -5.19 -7.38 8.66
C PRO A 216 -6.09 -6.96 7.48
N ASN A 217 -6.94 -5.95 7.62
CA ASN A 217 -7.78 -5.46 6.53
C ASN A 217 -6.97 -4.65 5.51
N LEU A 218 -5.98 -3.86 5.95
CA LEU A 218 -5.09 -3.18 5.03
C LEU A 218 -4.36 -4.19 4.13
N LEU A 219 -3.83 -5.26 4.72
CA LEU A 219 -3.18 -6.32 3.96
C LEU A 219 -4.16 -7.01 2.99
N TRP A 220 -5.40 -7.24 3.43
CA TRP A 220 -6.46 -7.79 2.61
C TRP A 220 -6.78 -6.94 1.38
N GLU A 221 -6.86 -5.61 1.52
CA GLU A 221 -7.09 -4.65 0.42
C GLU A 221 -5.88 -4.57 -0.52
N LEU A 222 -4.66 -4.45 0.03
CA LEU A 222 -3.43 -4.34 -0.78
C LEU A 222 -3.23 -5.58 -1.66
N ARG A 223 -3.43 -6.80 -1.13
CA ARG A 223 -3.34 -8.05 -1.91
C ARG A 223 -4.37 -8.15 -3.03
N ARG A 224 -5.50 -7.43 -2.93
CA ARG A 224 -6.60 -7.43 -3.91
C ARG A 224 -6.57 -6.26 -4.88
N THR A 225 -5.72 -5.26 -4.62
CA THR A 225 -5.57 -4.09 -5.47
C THR A 225 -5.04 -4.50 -6.85
N ARG A 226 -5.72 -4.04 -7.90
CA ARG A 226 -5.45 -4.41 -9.28
C ARG A 226 -5.76 -3.27 -10.24
N ARG A 227 -5.10 -3.28 -11.40
CA ARG A 227 -5.48 -2.42 -12.54
C ARG A 227 -6.83 -2.83 -13.11
N GLU A 228 -7.58 -1.87 -13.63
CA GLU A 228 -8.78 -2.12 -14.42
C GLU A 228 -8.39 -2.92 -15.68
N GLU A 229 -9.09 -4.01 -15.98
CA GLU A 229 -8.88 -4.73 -17.23
C GLU A 229 -9.81 -4.21 -18.31
N LEU A 230 -9.25 -3.99 -19.49
CA LEU A 230 -10.04 -3.82 -20.71
C LEU A 230 -10.35 -5.18 -21.32
N SER A 231 -11.57 -5.36 -21.83
CA SER A 231 -11.93 -6.55 -22.60
C SER A 231 -11.08 -6.67 -23.87
N ALA A 232 -10.96 -7.89 -24.41
CA ALA A 232 -10.21 -8.14 -25.65
C ALA A 232 -10.67 -7.24 -26.81
N THR A 233 -11.99 -6.99 -26.93
CA THR A 233 -12.55 -6.09 -27.95
C THR A 233 -12.16 -4.62 -27.70
N GLN A 234 -12.04 -4.20 -26.44
CA GLN A 234 -11.60 -2.84 -26.11
C GLN A 234 -10.10 -2.66 -26.39
N LEU A 235 -9.27 -3.68 -26.14
CA LEU A 235 -7.83 -3.65 -26.38
C LEU A 235 -7.45 -3.53 -27.87
N VAL A 236 -8.33 -3.93 -28.79
CA VAL A 236 -8.13 -3.70 -30.23
C VAL A 236 -8.08 -2.20 -30.57
N ASN A 237 -8.80 -1.38 -29.80
CA ASN A 237 -8.98 0.05 -30.08
C ASN A 237 -8.45 0.97 -28.98
N ARG A 238 -7.96 0.41 -27.87
CA ARG A 238 -7.52 1.16 -26.68
C ARG A 238 -6.28 0.51 -26.09
N ASN A 239 -5.36 1.34 -25.63
CA ASN A 239 -4.23 0.87 -24.84
C ASN A 239 -4.72 0.34 -23.48
N PRO A 240 -3.95 -0.57 -22.84
CA PRO A 240 -4.16 -0.95 -21.44
C PRO A 240 -4.30 0.29 -20.55
N THR A 241 -5.07 0.17 -19.48
CA THR A 241 -5.35 1.29 -18.58
C THR A 241 -4.47 1.21 -17.34
N GLU A 242 -3.97 2.38 -16.92
CA GLU A 242 -3.30 2.57 -15.62
C GLU A 242 -4.29 2.80 -14.47
N ARG A 243 -5.61 2.82 -14.77
CA ARG A 243 -6.64 3.03 -13.77
C ARG A 243 -6.65 1.85 -12.81
N ILE A 244 -6.77 2.17 -11.52
CA ILE A 244 -6.89 1.18 -10.45
C ILE A 244 -8.37 0.90 -10.23
N VAL A 245 -8.71 -0.36 -9.95
CA VAL A 245 -10.09 -0.73 -9.60
C VAL A 245 -10.49 -0.02 -8.30
N ASP A 246 -11.53 0.80 -8.39
CA ASP A 246 -12.16 1.53 -7.28
C ASP A 246 -13.17 0.62 -6.55
N LYS A 247 -12.63 -0.34 -5.80
CA LYS A 247 -13.40 -1.27 -4.97
C LYS A 247 -12.54 -1.75 -3.81
N ASP A 248 -13.12 -1.79 -2.62
CA ASP A 248 -12.49 -2.33 -1.40
C ASP A 248 -11.11 -1.65 -1.15
N ASN A 249 -11.10 -0.31 -1.13
CA ASN A 249 -9.91 0.53 -1.16
C ASN A 249 -9.77 1.51 0.02
N HIS A 250 -10.56 1.37 1.07
CA HIS A 250 -10.69 2.40 2.10
C HIS A 250 -9.43 2.57 2.97
N LEU A 251 -8.82 1.46 3.39
CA LEU A 251 -7.54 1.51 4.11
C LEU A 251 -6.38 1.78 3.17
N ARG A 252 -6.46 1.33 1.91
CA ARG A 252 -5.50 1.72 0.87
C ARG A 252 -5.50 3.23 0.64
N ASP A 253 -6.67 3.86 0.61
CA ASP A 253 -6.83 5.29 0.44
C ASP A 253 -6.36 6.05 1.69
N ALA A 254 -6.68 5.55 2.88
CA ALA A 254 -6.07 6.06 4.11
C ALA A 254 -4.53 5.99 4.08
N LEU A 255 -3.96 4.88 3.62
CA LEU A 255 -2.51 4.72 3.47
C LEU A 255 -1.94 5.70 2.43
N LYS A 256 -2.63 5.86 1.29
CA LYS A 256 -2.27 6.82 0.23
C LYS A 256 -2.16 8.24 0.78
N TYR A 257 -3.18 8.72 1.49
CA TYR A 257 -3.19 10.07 2.07
C TYR A 257 -2.03 10.28 3.04
N LEU A 258 -1.72 9.25 3.84
CA LEU A 258 -0.61 9.26 4.77
C LEU A 258 0.74 9.33 4.04
N VAL A 259 1.01 8.47 3.05
CA VAL A 259 2.33 8.41 2.38
C VAL A 259 2.60 9.60 1.46
N LEU A 260 1.54 10.18 0.86
CA LEU A 260 1.66 11.39 0.04
C LEU A 260 1.92 12.64 0.87
N ALA A 261 1.57 12.62 2.16
CA ALA A 261 1.88 13.71 3.07
C ALA A 261 3.32 13.71 3.60
N LEU A 262 4.06 12.62 3.37
CA LEU A 262 5.45 12.47 3.82
C LEU A 262 6.43 12.78 2.69
N PRO A 263 7.63 13.30 3.00
CA PRO A 263 8.70 13.46 2.03
C PRO A 263 9.07 12.13 1.39
N GLU A 264 9.71 12.19 0.22
CA GLU A 264 10.19 10.97 -0.45
C GLU A 264 11.09 10.17 0.48
N PRO A 265 10.97 8.82 0.48
CA PRO A 265 11.94 8.01 1.19
C PRO A 265 13.30 8.32 0.56
N LEU A 266 14.10 9.11 1.29
CA LEU A 266 15.44 9.47 0.85
C LEU A 266 16.28 8.20 0.88
N GLU A 267 17.07 7.98 -0.17
CA GLU A 267 18.15 7.02 -0.05
C GLU A 267 19.07 7.45 1.09
N LYS A 268 19.37 6.51 1.99
CA LYS A 268 20.34 6.77 3.06
C LYS A 268 21.67 7.17 2.40
N PRO A 269 22.28 8.29 2.80
CA PRO A 269 23.61 8.65 2.33
C PRO A 269 24.60 7.51 2.55
N ALA A 270 25.59 7.37 1.66
CA ALA A 270 26.63 6.34 1.75
C ALA A 270 27.26 6.24 3.16
N THR A 271 27.43 7.39 3.83
CA THR A 271 27.96 7.48 5.19
C THR A 271 27.03 6.85 6.23
N MET A 272 25.72 7.05 6.14
CA MET A 272 24.75 6.40 7.03
C MET A 272 24.68 4.90 6.78
N LYS A 273 24.64 4.46 5.51
CA LYS A 273 24.72 3.03 5.14
C LYS A 273 25.97 2.38 5.76
N ALA A 274 27.11 3.07 5.70
CA ALA A 274 28.36 2.60 6.28
C ALA A 274 28.36 2.59 7.83
N MET A 275 27.68 3.53 8.48
CA MET A 275 27.49 3.52 9.94
C MET A 275 26.61 2.37 10.41
N GLU A 276 25.52 2.08 9.71
CA GLU A 276 24.67 0.93 10.02
C GLU A 276 25.39 -0.41 9.85
N ALA A 277 26.25 -0.52 8.84
CA ALA A 277 27.08 -1.70 8.63
C ALA A 277 28.02 -2.01 9.81
N MET A 278 28.29 -1.02 10.69
CA MET A 278 29.07 -1.20 11.91
C MET A 278 28.22 -1.54 13.15
N ARG A 279 26.89 -1.44 13.09
CA ARG A 279 25.99 -1.47 14.27
C ARG A 279 26.05 -2.79 15.06
N GLY A 280 26.47 -3.89 14.41
CA GLY A 280 26.67 -5.20 15.05
C GLY A 280 28.11 -5.52 15.46
N ILE A 281 29.04 -4.58 15.32
CA ILE A 281 30.46 -4.77 15.65
C ILE A 281 30.76 -4.03 16.97
N PRO A 282 31.36 -4.70 17.97
CA PRO A 282 31.73 -4.07 19.25
C PRO A 282 32.55 -2.80 19.05
N GLU A 283 32.34 -1.77 19.87
CA GLU A 283 33.00 -0.47 19.70
C GLU A 283 34.52 -0.55 19.86
N GLU A 284 35.00 -1.46 20.70
CA GLU A 284 36.40 -1.77 20.91
C GLU A 284 37.11 -2.42 19.70
N ASP A 285 36.36 -3.04 18.77
CA ASP A 285 36.92 -3.61 17.54
C ASP A 285 36.99 -2.57 16.42
N VAL A 286 37.86 -1.59 16.64
CA VAL A 286 38.06 -0.45 15.73
C VAL A 286 38.48 -0.92 14.33
N THR A 287 39.28 -1.98 14.24
CA THR A 287 39.78 -2.51 12.96
C THR A 287 38.66 -3.11 12.12
N SER A 288 37.83 -3.99 12.68
CA SER A 288 36.69 -4.55 11.95
C SER A 288 35.67 -3.49 11.57
N ARG A 289 35.44 -2.48 12.44
CA ARG A 289 34.59 -1.33 12.14
C ARG A 289 35.12 -0.50 10.97
N MET A 290 36.41 -0.18 10.95
CA MET A 290 37.04 0.55 9.84
C MET A 290 36.98 -0.22 8.53
N ILE A 291 37.29 -1.52 8.55
CA ILE A 291 37.21 -2.38 7.35
C ILE A 291 35.77 -2.39 6.82
N ARG A 292 34.78 -2.57 7.70
CA ARG A 292 33.38 -2.65 7.30
C ARG A 292 32.85 -1.33 6.79
N TYR A 293 33.25 -0.22 7.41
CA TYR A 293 32.96 1.13 6.96
C TYR A 293 33.54 1.39 5.56
N GLN A 294 34.81 1.05 5.32
CA GLN A 294 35.46 1.21 4.02
C GLN A 294 34.77 0.38 2.93
N GLN A 295 34.48 -0.89 3.21
CA GLN A 295 33.75 -1.77 2.28
C GLN A 295 32.36 -1.24 1.93
N ALA A 296 31.61 -0.74 2.91
CA ALA A 296 30.29 -0.18 2.69
C ALA A 296 30.34 1.14 1.89
N MET A 297 31.32 1.99 2.17
CA MET A 297 31.55 3.23 1.43
C MET A 297 31.97 2.98 -0.03
N GLU A 298 32.74 1.93 -0.29
CA GLU A 298 33.21 1.58 -1.63
C GLU A 298 32.05 1.01 -2.47
N ARG A 299 31.23 0.13 -1.90
CA ARG A 299 29.99 -0.36 -2.55
C ARG A 299 29.02 0.78 -2.90
N ALA A 300 28.83 1.71 -1.98
CA ALA A 300 27.95 2.85 -2.22
C ALA A 300 28.46 3.77 -3.33
N LYS A 301 29.78 3.84 -3.59
CA LYS A 301 30.35 4.58 -4.72
C LYS A 301 30.14 3.88 -6.06
N ASP A 302 30.07 2.54 -6.06
CA ASP A 302 29.81 1.76 -7.27
C ASP A 302 28.32 1.79 -7.67
N GLU A 303 27.41 1.87 -6.69
CA GLU A 303 25.95 2.03 -6.91
C GLU A 303 25.59 3.40 -7.53
N ASP A 304 26.35 4.44 -7.23
CA ASP A 304 26.11 5.83 -7.67
C ASP A 304 26.70 6.13 -9.07
N GLN A 305 27.32 5.13 -9.73
CA GLN A 305 27.81 5.31 -11.10
C GLN A 305 26.65 5.14 -12.10
N PRO A 306 26.37 6.15 -12.93
CA PRO A 306 25.34 6.01 -13.96
C PRO A 306 25.68 4.86 -14.88
N ILE A 307 24.75 3.92 -15.03
CA ILE A 307 24.86 2.81 -15.99
C ILE A 307 25.02 3.44 -17.38
N ALA A 308 26.21 3.31 -17.95
CA ALA A 308 26.49 3.76 -19.31
C ALA A 308 25.70 2.89 -20.28
N LEU A 309 24.46 3.31 -20.62
CA LEU A 309 23.72 2.75 -21.73
C LEU A 309 24.57 2.94 -22.99
N GLY A 310 24.99 1.82 -23.58
CA GLY A 310 25.97 1.76 -24.64
C GLY A 310 25.72 2.74 -25.79
N ARG A 311 26.83 3.20 -26.38
CA ARG A 311 26.92 4.12 -27.51
C ARG A 311 25.83 3.88 -28.58
N ARG A 312 24.82 4.74 -28.63
CA ARG A 312 24.08 5.02 -29.86
C ARG A 312 24.18 6.51 -30.21
N GLY A 313 24.94 6.75 -31.28
CA GLY A 313 24.76 7.91 -32.17
C GLY A 313 25.22 9.25 -31.63
N GLN A 314 26.48 9.61 -31.90
CA GLN A 314 26.85 11.03 -32.03
C GLN A 314 26.00 11.64 -33.15
N PHE A 315 24.95 12.38 -32.82
CA PHE A 315 24.37 13.33 -33.75
C PHE A 315 25.33 14.51 -33.83
N ARG A 316 26.21 14.47 -34.83
CA ARG A 316 26.97 15.62 -35.29
C ARG A 316 25.99 16.62 -35.86
N ASP A 317 25.78 17.72 -35.15
CA ASP A 317 25.21 18.93 -35.71
C ASP A 317 26.09 19.38 -36.88
N ARG A 318 25.59 19.14 -38.10
CA ARG A 318 26.10 19.77 -39.31
C ARG A 318 25.21 20.95 -39.58
N GLY A 319 25.56 22.09 -39.01
CA GLY A 319 25.04 23.36 -39.45
C GLY A 319 25.26 23.53 -40.96
N ARG A 320 24.29 24.15 -41.64
CA ARG A 320 24.51 24.88 -42.88
C ARG A 320 23.33 25.80 -43.19
N ARG A 321 23.69 27.10 -43.17
CA ARG A 321 23.22 28.21 -43.99
C ARG A 321 21.91 28.87 -43.59
#